data_AF-A0A536SWS2-F1
#
_entry.id   AF-A0A536SWS2-F1
#
_cell.length_a   1.000
_cell.length_b   1.000
_cell.length_c   1.000
_cell.angle_alpha   90.00
_cell.angle_beta   90.00
_cell.angle_gamma   90.00
#
_symmetry.space_group_name_H-M   'P 1'
#
loop_
_entity.id
_entity.type
_entity.pdbx_description
1 polymer ?
#
loop_
_entity_poly.entity_id
_entity_poly.type
_entity_poly.pdbx_seq_one_letter_code
_entity_poly.pdbx_strand_id
1 'polypeptide(L)'
;RGFVLTFPKTLNEVDRVVTRNGIWVGRTMGLGVMSPEEAVNYGLTGPMLRASGVAYDVRKDFPYLDYETYDFEVPVGTSGDVYDRYLVRMEEMRQSVRILEQAIARLPEGPVNVDDHRVILPAKSRATSDMESMIHHFKQVMEGPRPPAGECYVAVESPKGEKGYYMVSDGTS
;
A
#
# COMPACT_ATOMS: atom_id res chain seq x y z
N ARG A 1 13.73 9.09 -12.23
CA ARG A 1 12.92 8.77 -13.44
C ARG A 1 13.42 7.55 -14.22
N GLY A 2 14.72 7.20 -14.22
CA GLY A 2 15.24 6.04 -14.98
C GLY A 2 14.51 4.72 -14.73
N PHE A 3 14.30 4.34 -13.47
CA PHE A 3 13.62 3.08 -13.10
C PHE A 3 12.21 2.94 -13.70
N VAL A 4 11.41 4.01 -13.63
CA VAL A 4 10.02 4.04 -14.14
C VAL A 4 9.99 3.76 -15.65
N LEU A 5 11.01 4.19 -16.39
CA LEU A 5 11.10 3.96 -17.84
C LEU A 5 11.64 2.56 -18.20
N THR A 6 12.43 1.94 -17.32
CA THR A 6 13.08 0.65 -17.61
C THR A 6 12.31 -0.54 -17.07
N PHE A 7 11.69 -0.41 -15.89
CA PHE A 7 11.00 -1.50 -15.21
C PHE A 7 9.87 -2.13 -16.04
N PRO A 8 9.02 -1.37 -16.77
CA PRO A 8 8.02 -1.97 -17.66
C PRO A 8 8.63 -2.87 -18.74
N LYS A 9 9.85 -2.57 -19.21
CA LYS A 9 10.54 -3.41 -20.20
C LYS A 9 10.92 -4.76 -19.59
N THR A 10 11.52 -4.74 -18.40
CA THR A 10 11.86 -5.96 -17.65
C THR A 10 10.60 -6.76 -17.32
N LEU A 11 9.51 -6.10 -16.93
CA LEU A 11 8.25 -6.77 -16.65
C LEU A 11 7.67 -7.46 -17.91
N ASN A 12 7.78 -6.82 -19.07
CA ASN A 12 7.38 -7.42 -20.35
C ASN A 12 8.26 -8.60 -20.76
N GLU A 13 9.55 -8.59 -20.43
CA GLU A 13 10.45 -9.73 -20.65
C GLU A 13 10.04 -10.93 -19.77
N VAL A 14 9.71 -10.69 -18.50
CA VAL A 14 9.20 -11.71 -17.59
C VAL A 14 7.87 -12.28 -18.09
N ASP A 15 6.94 -11.42 -18.48
CA ASP A 15 5.64 -11.80 -19.05
C ASP A 15 5.80 -12.68 -20.29
N ARG A 16 6.73 -12.33 -21.18
CA ARG A 16 7.03 -13.09 -22.40
C ARG A 16 7.53 -14.51 -22.12
N VAL A 17 8.30 -14.70 -21.04
CA VAL A 17 8.91 -15.99 -20.70
C VAL A 17 7.97 -16.88 -19.88
N VAL A 18 7.17 -16.29 -19.00
CA VAL A 18 6.39 -17.04 -18.00
C VAL A 18 4.91 -17.17 -18.38
N THR A 19 4.24 -16.08 -18.73
CA THR A 19 2.77 -16.02 -18.80
C THR A 19 2.19 -17.02 -19.80
N ARG A 20 2.79 -17.14 -20.99
CA ARG A 20 2.33 -18.06 -22.05
C ARG A 20 3.06 -19.39 -22.08
N ASN A 21 3.90 -19.67 -21.08
CA ASN A 21 4.64 -20.92 -21.01
C ASN A 21 3.71 -22.08 -20.67
N GLY A 22 3.63 -23.09 -21.53
CA GLY A 22 2.74 -24.24 -21.34
C GLY A 22 2.98 -25.00 -20.04
N ILE A 23 4.24 -25.06 -19.56
CA ILE A 23 4.58 -25.67 -18.27
C ILE A 23 4.01 -24.81 -17.14
N TRP A 24 4.15 -23.49 -17.20
CA TRP A 24 3.62 -22.59 -16.17
C TRP A 24 2.10 -22.64 -16.10
N VAL A 25 1.44 -22.51 -17.25
CA VAL A 25 -0.03 -22.57 -17.37
C VAL A 25 -0.54 -23.91 -16.86
N GLY A 26 0.04 -25.03 -17.30
CA GLY A 26 -0.35 -26.37 -16.86
C GLY A 26 -0.09 -26.65 -15.37
N ARG A 27 0.69 -25.81 -14.68
CA ARG A 27 1.00 -25.92 -13.25
C ARG A 27 0.25 -24.93 -12.37
N THR A 28 -0.54 -24.03 -12.93
CA THR A 28 -1.18 -22.94 -12.18
C THR A 28 -2.67 -22.79 -12.50
N MET A 29 -3.06 -23.01 -13.76
CA MET A 29 -4.45 -22.88 -14.19
C MET A 29 -5.31 -23.99 -13.57
N GLY A 30 -6.47 -23.62 -13.04
CA GLY A 30 -7.42 -24.52 -12.38
C GLY A 30 -6.98 -25.04 -11.01
N LEU A 31 -5.86 -24.56 -10.45
CA LEU A 31 -5.40 -24.95 -9.11
C LEU A 31 -5.77 -23.89 -8.06
N GLY A 32 -6.17 -24.36 -6.88
CA GLY A 32 -6.50 -23.50 -5.74
C GLY A 32 -7.64 -22.52 -6.02
N VAL A 33 -8.58 -22.91 -6.89
CA VAL A 33 -9.76 -22.13 -7.24
C VAL A 33 -10.54 -21.76 -5.97
N MET A 34 -10.97 -20.51 -5.88
CA MET A 34 -11.87 -20.03 -4.83
C MET A 34 -13.00 -19.24 -5.45
N SER A 35 -14.23 -19.50 -5.03
CA SER A 35 -15.37 -18.69 -5.45
C SER A 35 -15.31 -17.29 -4.79
N PRO A 36 -16.01 -16.29 -5.36
CA PRO A 36 -16.23 -15.00 -4.70
C PRO A 36 -16.77 -15.14 -3.28
N GLU A 37 -17.78 -16.00 -3.08
CA GLU A 37 -18.45 -16.19 -1.80
C GLU A 37 -17.52 -16.86 -0.78
N GLU A 38 -16.76 -17.87 -1.20
CA GLU A 38 -15.75 -18.52 -0.35
C GLU A 38 -14.68 -17.52 0.07
N ALA A 39 -14.15 -16.73 -0.87
CA ALA A 39 -13.11 -15.75 -0.57
C ALA A 39 -13.57 -14.72 0.48
N VAL A 40 -14.80 -14.22 0.35
CA VAL A 40 -15.40 -13.28 1.32
C VAL A 40 -15.63 -13.95 2.67
N ASN A 41 -16.22 -15.15 2.69
CA ASN A 41 -16.52 -15.87 3.93
C ASN A 41 -15.25 -16.23 4.72
N TYR A 42 -14.15 -16.49 4.03
CA TYR A 42 -12.85 -16.77 4.65
C TYR A 42 -12.07 -15.50 5.05
N GLY A 43 -12.63 -14.31 4.81
CA GLY A 43 -11.99 -13.04 5.12
C GLY A 43 -10.72 -12.78 4.28
N LEU A 44 -10.63 -13.36 3.08
CA LEU A 44 -9.50 -13.15 2.19
C LEU A 44 -9.60 -11.77 1.56
N THR A 45 -8.46 -11.09 1.42
CA THR A 45 -8.39 -9.72 0.91
C THR A 45 -7.31 -9.61 -0.17
N GLY A 46 -7.26 -8.46 -0.84
CA GLY A 46 -6.20 -8.17 -1.81
C GLY A 46 -6.23 -9.06 -3.05
N PRO A 47 -5.06 -9.50 -3.55
CA PRO A 47 -4.97 -10.27 -4.79
C PRO A 47 -5.72 -11.61 -4.74
N MET A 48 -5.90 -12.20 -3.54
CA MET A 48 -6.67 -13.43 -3.38
C MET A 48 -8.15 -13.20 -3.67
N LEU A 49 -8.70 -12.09 -3.18
CA LEU A 49 -10.10 -11.69 -3.34
C LEU A 49 -10.36 -11.13 -4.75
N ARG A 50 -9.43 -10.35 -5.28
CA ARG A 50 -9.51 -9.81 -6.65
C ARG A 50 -9.46 -10.91 -7.70
N ALA A 51 -8.61 -11.91 -7.53
CA ALA A 51 -8.52 -13.02 -8.48
C ALA A 51 -9.79 -13.88 -8.53
N SER A 52 -10.56 -13.98 -7.44
CA SER A 52 -11.83 -14.70 -7.42
C SER A 52 -13.00 -13.93 -8.05
N GLY A 53 -12.79 -12.68 -8.48
CA GLY A 53 -13.80 -11.88 -9.18
C GLY A 53 -14.43 -10.76 -8.35
N VAL A 54 -13.99 -10.56 -7.11
CA VAL A 54 -14.51 -9.49 -6.24
C VAL A 54 -13.68 -8.23 -6.43
N ALA A 55 -14.31 -7.18 -6.97
CA ALA A 55 -13.70 -5.88 -7.19
C ALA A 55 -13.66 -5.07 -5.88
N TYR A 56 -12.72 -5.38 -4.99
CA TYR A 56 -12.48 -4.67 -3.73
C TYR A 56 -11.00 -4.26 -3.63
N ASP A 57 -10.77 -3.00 -3.28
CA ASP A 57 -9.44 -2.45 -3.01
C ASP A 57 -9.53 -1.25 -2.07
N VAL A 58 -8.87 -1.34 -0.92
CA VAL A 58 -8.93 -0.30 0.12
C VAL A 58 -8.52 1.07 -0.44
N ARG A 59 -7.61 1.15 -1.41
CA ARG A 59 -7.15 2.43 -1.98
C ARG A 59 -8.23 3.17 -2.78
N LYS A 60 -9.24 2.45 -3.26
CA LYS A 60 -10.39 3.04 -3.99
C LYS A 60 -11.63 3.13 -3.11
N ASP A 61 -11.91 2.09 -2.32
CA ASP A 61 -13.12 2.01 -1.50
C ASP A 61 -13.02 2.84 -0.21
N PHE A 62 -11.82 2.90 0.39
CA PHE A 62 -11.51 3.70 1.58
C PHE A 62 -10.20 4.48 1.39
N PRO A 63 -10.17 5.48 0.50
CA PRO A 63 -8.94 6.15 0.10
C PRO A 63 -8.19 6.77 1.30
N TYR A 64 -6.86 6.71 1.23
CA TYR A 64 -5.93 7.29 2.18
C TYR A 64 -4.74 7.88 1.44
N LEU A 65 -3.98 8.78 2.08
CA LEU A 65 -2.75 9.34 1.50
C LEU A 65 -2.89 9.84 0.04
N ASP A 66 -4.04 10.47 -0.28
CA ASP A 66 -4.32 11.07 -1.59
C ASP A 66 -4.52 10.05 -2.75
N TYR A 67 -4.72 8.75 -2.46
CA TYR A 67 -4.93 7.71 -3.48
C TYR A 67 -6.12 8.00 -4.43
N GLU A 68 -7.14 8.72 -3.94
CA GLU A 68 -8.32 9.14 -4.68
C GLU A 68 -8.02 10.07 -5.87
N THR A 69 -6.87 10.75 -5.85
CA THR A 69 -6.48 11.67 -6.94
C THR A 69 -5.64 11.00 -8.02
N TYR A 70 -5.21 9.75 -7.81
CA TYR A 70 -4.45 9.00 -8.80
C TYR A 70 -5.36 8.16 -9.70
N ASP A 71 -5.06 8.19 -10.98
CA ASP A 71 -5.76 7.41 -11.99
C ASP A 71 -5.08 6.05 -12.19
N PHE A 72 -5.71 4.99 -11.68
CA PHE A 72 -5.26 3.62 -11.80
C PHE A 72 -6.46 2.67 -11.75
N GLU A 73 -6.28 1.51 -12.34
CA GLU A 73 -7.29 0.46 -12.42
C GLU A 73 -6.98 -0.66 -11.41
N VAL A 74 -8.03 -1.30 -10.91
CA VAL A 74 -7.93 -2.45 -10.01
C VAL A 74 -8.12 -3.72 -10.84
N PRO A 75 -7.08 -4.55 -11.04
CA PRO A 75 -7.22 -5.77 -11.82
C PRO A 75 -8.04 -6.82 -11.07
N VAL A 76 -9.00 -7.43 -11.76
CA VAL A 76 -9.91 -8.44 -11.21
C VAL A 76 -9.82 -9.69 -12.10
N GLY A 77 -9.64 -10.84 -11.47
CA GLY A 77 -9.64 -12.14 -12.14
C GLY A 77 -11.06 -12.68 -12.33
N THR A 78 -11.18 -13.85 -12.96
CA THR A 78 -12.48 -14.47 -13.25
C THR A 78 -12.64 -15.86 -12.67
N SER A 79 -11.53 -16.57 -12.52
CA SER A 79 -11.48 -18.01 -12.25
C SER A 79 -11.08 -18.31 -10.80
N GLY A 80 -10.48 -17.36 -10.08
CA GLY A 80 -10.06 -17.56 -8.68
C GLY A 80 -8.87 -18.51 -8.49
N ASP A 81 -8.22 -18.93 -9.57
CA ASP A 81 -7.11 -19.87 -9.52
C ASP A 81 -5.75 -19.21 -9.26
N VAL A 82 -4.69 -20.02 -9.16
CA VAL A 82 -3.32 -19.51 -8.98
C VAL A 82 -2.86 -18.66 -10.18
N TYR A 83 -3.33 -18.97 -11.38
CA TYR A 83 -2.94 -18.25 -12.59
C TYR A 83 -3.52 -16.84 -12.63
N ASP A 84 -4.79 -16.65 -12.28
CA ASP A 84 -5.43 -15.34 -12.16
C ASP A 84 -4.78 -14.50 -11.05
N ARG A 85 -4.41 -15.11 -9.93
CA ARG A 85 -3.64 -14.41 -8.87
C ARG A 85 -2.30 -13.91 -9.37
N TYR A 86 -1.63 -14.67 -10.23
CA TYR A 86 -0.41 -14.23 -10.89
C TYR A 86 -0.66 -13.05 -11.83
N LEU A 87 -1.69 -13.14 -12.69
CA LEU A 87 -2.02 -12.07 -13.63
C LEU A 87 -2.42 -10.77 -12.93
N VAL A 88 -3.24 -10.85 -11.87
CA VAL A 88 -3.60 -9.72 -11.01
C VAL A 88 -2.34 -9.03 -10.49
N ARG A 89 -1.36 -9.77 -9.98
CA ARG A 89 -0.09 -9.20 -9.50
C ARG A 89 0.75 -8.58 -10.61
N MET A 90 0.81 -9.21 -11.78
CA MET A 90 1.51 -8.66 -12.94
C MET A 90 0.91 -7.31 -13.34
N GLU A 91 -0.41 -7.20 -13.31
CA GLU A 91 -1.10 -5.96 -13.65
C GLU A 91 -0.99 -4.91 -12.53
N GLU A 92 -1.07 -5.30 -11.25
CA GLU A 92 -0.79 -4.41 -10.12
C GLU A 92 0.59 -3.76 -10.21
N MET A 93 1.61 -4.49 -10.68
CA MET A 93 2.94 -3.91 -10.93
C MET A 93 2.90 -2.83 -12.01
N ARG A 94 2.14 -3.02 -13.09
CA ARG A 94 1.96 -2.00 -14.15
C ARG A 94 1.23 -0.77 -13.61
N GLN A 95 0.14 -0.98 -12.89
CA GLN A 95 -0.63 0.11 -12.28
C GLN A 95 0.18 0.85 -11.21
N SER A 96 1.05 0.15 -10.47
CA SER A 96 1.99 0.79 -9.53
C SER A 96 2.97 1.72 -10.24
N VAL A 97 3.47 1.34 -11.42
CA VAL A 97 4.31 2.23 -12.24
C VAL A 97 3.52 3.46 -12.71
N ARG A 98 2.27 3.27 -13.16
CA ARG A 98 1.38 4.37 -13.57
C ARG A 98 1.12 5.37 -12.45
N ILE A 99 0.94 4.90 -11.21
CA ILE A 99 0.83 5.76 -10.02
C ILE A 99 2.14 6.53 -9.79
N LEU A 100 3.29 5.86 -9.87
CA LEU A 100 4.60 6.51 -9.68
C LEU A 100 4.87 7.60 -10.73
N GLU A 101 4.46 7.39 -11.99
CA GLU A 101 4.56 8.39 -13.05
C GLU A 101 3.78 9.66 -12.71
N GLN A 102 2.53 9.49 -12.25
CA GLN A 102 1.68 10.59 -11.83
C GLN A 102 2.22 11.30 -10.58
N ALA A 103 2.70 10.54 -9.58
CA ALA A 103 3.26 11.08 -8.36
C ALA A 103 4.50 11.94 -8.64
N ILE A 104 5.41 11.47 -9.50
CA ILE A 104 6.59 12.24 -9.89
C ILE A 104 6.23 13.51 -10.68
N ALA A 105 5.16 13.47 -11.47
CA ALA A 105 4.70 14.63 -12.23
C ALA A 105 4.01 15.68 -11.34
N ARG A 106 3.34 15.23 -10.27
CA ARG A 106 2.53 16.07 -9.37
C ARG A 106 3.22 16.47 -8.07
N LEU A 107 4.43 15.94 -7.80
CA LEU A 107 5.11 16.11 -6.51
C LEU A 107 5.25 17.61 -6.16
N PRO A 108 4.53 18.09 -5.13
CA PRO A 108 4.63 19.48 -4.71
C PRO A 108 5.94 19.72 -3.95
N GLU A 109 6.41 20.97 -3.97
CA GLU A 109 7.40 21.43 -3.01
C GLU A 109 6.73 21.72 -1.66
N GLY A 110 7.51 21.68 -0.57
CA GLY A 110 7.02 22.01 0.76
C GLY A 110 7.62 21.12 1.85
N PRO A 111 7.19 21.33 3.11
CA PRO A 111 7.60 20.48 4.22
C PRO A 111 7.04 19.07 4.05
N VAL A 112 7.88 18.06 4.33
CA VAL A 112 7.50 16.64 4.27
C VAL A 112 6.83 16.14 5.55
N ASN A 113 6.93 16.91 6.64
CA ASN A 113 6.39 16.58 7.95
C ASN A 113 5.39 17.66 8.40
N VAL A 114 4.49 17.27 9.29
CA VAL A 114 3.59 18.20 9.99
C VAL A 114 4.40 19.15 10.87
N ASP A 115 4.02 20.42 10.88
CA ASP A 115 4.62 21.45 11.74
C ASP A 115 4.03 21.39 13.17
N ASP A 116 4.22 20.25 13.84
CA ASP A 116 3.84 20.06 15.25
C ASP A 116 4.95 19.36 16.05
N HIS A 117 5.58 20.12 16.94
CA HIS A 117 6.66 19.65 17.83
C HIS A 117 6.24 18.61 18.86
N ARG A 118 4.92 18.35 19.03
CA ARG A 118 4.43 17.27 19.90
C ARG A 118 4.52 15.90 19.23
N VAL A 119 4.58 15.87 17.90
CA VAL A 119 4.49 14.64 17.09
C VAL A 119 5.74 14.42 16.25
N ILE A 120 6.37 15.48 15.77
CA ILE A 120 7.57 15.42 14.93
C ILE A 120 8.75 16.07 15.64
N LEU A 121 9.88 15.36 15.65
CA LEU A 121 11.12 15.88 16.22
C LEU A 121 11.57 17.12 15.46
N PRO A 122 12.03 18.17 16.15
CA PRO A 122 12.56 19.34 15.50
C PRO A 122 13.84 19.00 14.73
N ALA A 123 14.12 19.78 13.68
CA ALA A 123 15.35 19.64 12.91
C ALA A 123 16.58 19.73 13.82
N LYS A 124 17.56 18.85 13.59
CA LYS A 124 18.74 18.71 14.46
C LYS A 124 19.50 20.03 14.67
N SER A 125 19.61 20.86 13.64
CA SER A 125 20.24 22.18 13.72
C SER A 125 19.52 23.13 14.68
N ARG A 126 18.17 23.10 14.69
CA ARG A 126 17.34 23.90 15.62
C ARG A 126 17.43 23.36 17.04
N ALA A 127 17.38 22.05 17.22
CA ALA A 127 17.50 21.43 18.54
C ALA A 127 18.81 21.78 19.25
N THR A 128 19.92 21.99 18.54
CA THR A 128 21.21 22.37 19.15
C THR A 128 21.44 23.88 19.29
N SER A 129 20.60 24.72 18.68
CA SER A 129 20.78 26.18 18.68
C SER A 129 19.72 26.92 19.47
N ASP A 130 18.51 26.37 19.57
CA ASP A 130 17.37 26.95 20.25
C ASP A 130 16.96 26.10 21.47
N MET A 131 16.79 26.78 22.61
CA MET A 131 16.45 26.13 23.88
C MET A 131 15.08 25.47 23.82
N GLU A 132 14.08 26.11 23.20
CA GLU A 132 12.72 25.56 23.11
C GLU A 132 12.69 24.28 22.29
N SER A 133 13.35 24.31 21.12
CA SER A 133 13.54 23.14 20.26
C SER A 133 14.23 21.98 21.00
N MET A 134 15.23 22.28 21.84
CA MET A 134 15.90 21.25 22.65
C MET A 134 14.97 20.64 23.71
N ILE A 135 14.15 21.47 24.37
CA ILE A 135 13.16 20.99 25.34
C ILE A 135 12.15 20.06 24.65
N HIS A 136 11.63 20.45 23.48
CA HIS A 136 10.69 19.63 22.72
C HIS A 136 11.30 18.30 22.30
N HIS A 137 12.51 18.31 21.75
CA HIS A 137 13.23 17.10 21.38
C HIS A 137 13.46 16.19 22.61
N PHE A 138 13.89 16.74 23.74
CA PHE A 138 14.10 15.95 24.96
C PHE A 138 12.79 15.31 25.45
N LYS A 139 11.71 16.10 25.57
CA LYS A 139 10.41 15.57 26.00
C LYS A 139 9.90 14.48 25.07
N GLN A 140 9.98 14.69 23.75
CA GLN A 140 9.47 13.71 22.79
C GLN A 140 10.30 12.42 22.78
N VAL A 141 11.61 12.48 22.96
CA VAL A 141 12.46 11.28 23.02
C VAL A 141 12.26 10.51 24.34
N MET A 142 12.07 11.21 25.46
CA MET A 142 11.95 10.59 26.77
C MET A 142 10.54 10.10 27.09
N GLU A 143 9.52 10.88 26.73
CA GLU A 143 8.13 10.59 27.08
C GLU A 143 7.34 10.05 25.87
N GLY A 144 7.70 10.43 24.65
CA GLY A 144 6.93 10.08 23.45
C GLY A 144 5.73 11.00 23.19
N PRO A 145 5.06 10.84 22.03
CA PRO A 145 3.81 11.53 21.74
C PRO A 145 2.66 10.92 22.54
N ARG A 146 1.77 11.77 23.08
CA ARG A 146 0.59 11.35 23.86
C ARG A 146 -0.68 11.39 23.02
N PRO A 147 -1.14 10.27 22.45
CA PRO A 147 -2.40 10.23 21.72
C PRO A 147 -3.61 10.45 22.66
N PRO A 148 -4.72 11.00 22.16
CA PRO A 148 -5.95 11.12 22.93
C PRO A 148 -6.53 9.73 23.23
N ALA A 149 -7.22 9.60 24.37
CA ALA A 149 -7.90 8.37 24.73
C ALA A 149 -8.99 8.00 23.72
N GLY A 150 -9.02 6.74 23.29
CA GLY A 150 -9.94 6.24 22.28
C GLY A 150 -9.44 4.97 21.60
N GLU A 151 -10.22 4.50 20.63
CA GLU A 151 -9.87 3.35 19.81
C GLU A 151 -10.01 3.68 18.33
N CYS A 152 -9.17 3.10 17.49
CA CYS A 152 -9.27 3.23 16.04
C CYS A 152 -8.86 1.94 15.34
N TYR A 153 -9.53 1.66 14.22
CA TYR A 153 -9.12 0.65 13.25
C TYR A 153 -8.78 1.37 11.95
N VAL A 154 -7.55 1.20 11.48
CA VAL A 154 -7.11 1.74 10.20
C VAL A 154 -6.63 0.60 9.32
N ALA A 155 -7.25 0.46 8.16
CA ALA A 155 -6.88 -0.51 7.15
C ALA A 155 -6.08 0.15 6.02
N VAL A 156 -5.07 -0.56 5.53
CA VAL A 156 -4.24 -0.15 4.38
C VAL A 156 -4.15 -1.32 3.42
N GLU A 157 -4.17 -1.05 2.11
CA GLU A 157 -3.92 -2.08 1.11
C GLU A 157 -2.40 -2.39 1.06
N SER A 158 -1.98 -3.45 1.72
CA SER A 158 -0.64 -4.02 1.54
C SER A 158 -0.59 -4.82 0.24
N PRO A 159 0.60 -5.06 -0.36
CA PRO A 159 0.71 -5.97 -1.51
C PRO A 159 0.23 -7.41 -1.26
N LYS A 160 -0.01 -7.78 0.01
CA LYS A 160 -0.60 -9.06 0.41
C LYS A 160 -2.12 -9.00 0.59
N GLY A 161 -2.72 -7.82 0.65
CA GLY A 161 -4.13 -7.55 0.93
C GLY A 161 -4.32 -6.54 2.06
N GLU A 162 -5.53 -6.49 2.60
CA GLU A 162 -5.90 -5.57 3.66
C GLU A 162 -5.08 -5.85 4.92
N LYS A 163 -4.32 -4.85 5.36
CA LYS A 163 -3.58 -4.87 6.61
C LYS A 163 -4.20 -3.84 7.55
N GLY A 164 -4.96 -4.36 8.50
CA GLY A 164 -5.57 -3.59 9.57
C GLY A 164 -4.62 -3.39 10.76
N TYR A 165 -4.69 -2.20 11.34
CA TYR A 165 -4.12 -1.88 12.64
C TYR A 165 -5.24 -1.46 13.56
N TYR A 166 -5.45 -2.23 14.63
CA TYR A 166 -6.34 -1.85 15.72
C TYR A 166 -5.52 -1.27 16.86
N MET A 167 -5.78 -0.03 17.22
CA MET A 167 -5.06 0.70 18.25
C MET A 167 -6.05 1.19 19.31
N VAL A 168 -5.66 1.02 20.58
CA VAL A 168 -6.41 1.52 21.74
C VAL A 168 -5.44 2.38 22.55
N SER A 169 -5.84 3.61 22.83
CA SER A 169 -5.13 4.54 23.69
C SER A 169 -5.97 4.83 24.93
N ASP A 170 -5.32 4.81 26.08
CA ASP A 170 -5.87 5.22 27.37
C ASP A 170 -5.60 6.71 27.68
N GLY A 171 -4.89 7.41 26.79
CA GLY A 171 -4.49 8.81 26.95
C GLY A 171 -3.39 9.07 27.97
N THR A 172 -2.74 8.03 28.54
CA THR A 172 -1.76 8.20 29.63
C THR A 172 -0.31 8.09 29.19
N SER A 173 -0.03 7.43 28.07
CA SER A 173 1.31 7.23 27.51
C SER A 173 1.65 8.24 26.44
#